data_AF-A0A0W1ALZ1-F1
#
_entry.id   AF-A0A0W1ALZ1-F1
#
_cell.length_a   1.000
_cell.length_b   1.000
_cell.length_c   1.000
_cell.angle_alpha   90.00
_cell.angle_beta   90.00
_cell.angle_gamma   90.00
#
_symmetry.space_group_name_H-M   'P 1'
#
loop_
_entity.id
_entity.type
_entity.pdbx_description
1 polymer ?
#
loop_
_entity_poly.entity_id
_entity_poly.type
_entity_poly.pdbx_seq_one_letter_code
_entity_poly.pdbx_strand_id
1 'polypeptide(L)'
;MKNPSSLALYIASLLWLQFAYAAVNPFSVTPGSPVQNMVAGSSQGIHYVLTSPAPIDSPAVVKCTFTPENPSQFSYSFNQAGCVTGVGLFSGLQVDVLLTLTAASGVTTPQKGTLTFQQTNGRGYTINIPITVNVASTSQRTITINNYCTTPPGAGKDTLNNLVIGVITSSVPAKNQYSAQTACTDDSDCSVFTYSTCINASATGPCNGGAGCYCGGGACVSDSDCSNSQAGTCVKGACTYCNGDSDCIQGASCNTASNICYFKIPEPGKYQLNPFTLGGNPDSTTITLQDHSAANGFTQVFNGRITGRVGCDLAGGQYSNCNVGDCGTSSTADPGACNFQTNAITSPATLAEATFIAKTPDTYDLSIIGGVSIPMDFHPTSGSAASPNAYNNPYVCGNSGSITEVKTNGGQQNIGASNWDFTLPTYLNYPVYQLRWVDDSTATVCSAVQPCANGLYCGMTRANEGAAGQTTCGNPLGYWTFNQICTDNNAFTFKNANGDTIASCNSSYNTNTYKDLQLCAGPAAVSCFNVNKKDNTCCGCVNWNTLGIIVPTSPEIVQQCSYPNSYWVGSTRLNAPGALPFIQWLKEACPGCYTYPYDDKTSTYGCPGNNGQSAVNYTIDFCPENMEA
;
A
#
# COMPACT_ATOMS: atom_id res chain seq x y z
N MET A 1 -28.78 78.49 -73.00
CA MET A 1 -28.37 79.04 -71.69
C MET A 1 -28.01 77.88 -70.77
N LYS A 2 -26.78 77.91 -70.20
CA LYS A 2 -26.11 77.16 -69.09
C LYS A 2 -26.72 75.79 -68.63
N ASN A 3 -26.06 74.63 -68.75
CA ASN A 3 -24.87 74.03 -68.07
C ASN A 3 -25.05 73.71 -66.54
N PRO A 4 -24.39 72.65 -65.98
CA PRO A 4 -25.04 71.54 -65.25
C PRO A 4 -24.41 71.26 -63.84
N SER A 5 -24.91 70.27 -63.09
CA SER A 5 -24.09 69.51 -62.10
C SER A 5 -24.79 68.27 -61.51
N SER A 6 -24.38 67.13 -62.07
CA SER A 6 -24.10 65.77 -61.57
C SER A 6 -24.62 65.24 -60.22
N LEU A 7 -25.23 64.06 -60.33
CA LEU A 7 -25.63 63.06 -59.32
C LEU A 7 -24.41 62.41 -58.62
N ALA A 8 -24.45 62.24 -57.30
CA ALA A 8 -23.49 61.41 -56.54
C ALA A 8 -24.18 60.15 -56.03
N LEU A 9 -23.69 58.98 -56.47
CA LEU A 9 -24.14 57.64 -56.06
C LEU A 9 -23.14 57.11 -55.02
N TYR A 10 -23.61 56.78 -53.82
CA TYR A 10 -22.80 56.18 -52.75
C TYR A 10 -22.47 54.72 -53.09
N ILE A 11 -21.18 54.38 -53.18
CA ILE A 11 -20.68 53.01 -53.29
C ILE A 11 -20.32 52.54 -51.87
N ALA A 12 -20.99 51.48 -51.40
CA ALA A 12 -20.64 50.78 -50.17
C ALA A 12 -19.47 49.81 -50.44
N SER A 13 -18.34 50.05 -49.78
CA SER A 13 -17.17 49.17 -49.76
C SER A 13 -17.40 47.99 -48.80
N LEU A 14 -17.49 46.78 -49.34
CA LEU A 14 -17.43 45.52 -48.57
C LEU A 14 -15.98 45.27 -48.11
N LEU A 15 -15.69 45.53 -46.84
CA LEU A 15 -14.51 44.97 -46.17
C LEU A 15 -14.75 43.49 -45.86
N TRP A 16 -13.97 42.62 -46.50
CA TRP A 16 -13.79 41.24 -46.04
C TRP A 16 -12.97 41.27 -44.74
N LEU A 17 -13.64 41.13 -43.59
CA LEU A 17 -12.96 40.75 -42.34
C LEU A 17 -12.49 39.30 -42.46
N GLN A 18 -11.21 39.10 -42.77
CA GLN A 18 -10.54 37.84 -42.47
C GLN A 18 -10.42 37.72 -40.95
N PHE A 19 -11.35 36.99 -40.33
CA PHE A 19 -11.12 36.46 -38.99
C PHE A 19 -9.96 35.47 -39.10
N ALA A 20 -8.78 35.88 -38.64
CA ALA A 20 -7.73 34.94 -38.30
C ALA A 20 -8.25 34.07 -37.14
N TYR A 21 -8.89 32.95 -37.47
CA TYR A 21 -9.13 31.89 -36.51
C TYR A 21 -7.75 31.45 -36.01
N ALA A 22 -7.42 31.81 -34.77
CA ALA A 22 -6.33 31.15 -34.05
C ALA A 22 -6.61 29.64 -34.14
N ALA A 23 -5.66 28.88 -34.70
CA ALA A 23 -5.80 27.45 -34.89
C ALA A 23 -5.98 26.82 -33.50
N VAL A 24 -7.21 26.40 -33.18
CA VAL A 24 -7.49 25.65 -31.95
C VAL A 24 -6.75 24.32 -32.08
N ASN A 25 -5.99 23.93 -31.06
CA ASN A 25 -5.24 22.67 -31.08
C ASN A 25 -6.21 21.50 -31.36
N PRO A 26 -5.97 20.70 -32.40
CA PRO A 26 -6.91 19.68 -32.87
C PRO A 26 -6.99 18.48 -31.91
N PHE A 27 -6.02 18.33 -31.01
CA PHE A 27 -6.03 17.38 -29.92
C PHE A 27 -5.12 17.88 -28.78
N SER A 28 -5.29 17.31 -27.61
CA SER A 28 -4.43 17.48 -26.44
C SER A 28 -3.88 16.14 -25.98
N VAL A 29 -2.66 16.18 -25.48
CA VAL A 29 -1.98 15.05 -24.82
C VAL A 29 -1.77 15.47 -23.38
N THR A 30 -2.29 14.69 -22.44
CA THR A 30 -1.99 14.87 -21.02
C THR A 30 -1.00 13.77 -20.63
N PRO A 31 0.26 14.11 -20.28
CA PRO A 31 1.20 13.12 -19.76
C PRO A 31 0.65 12.57 -18.46
N GLY A 32 0.58 11.25 -18.38
CA GLY A 32 0.12 10.54 -17.20
C GLY A 32 1.22 10.48 -16.16
N SER A 33 2.31 9.75 -16.42
CA SER A 33 3.26 9.34 -15.37
C SER A 33 4.57 10.14 -15.40
N PRO A 34 5.15 10.52 -14.24
CA PRO A 34 6.56 10.87 -14.20
C PRO A 34 7.39 9.63 -14.55
N VAL A 35 8.45 9.83 -15.34
CA VAL A 35 9.44 8.78 -15.60
C VAL A 35 10.13 8.47 -14.27
N GLN A 36 10.17 7.19 -13.91
CA GLN A 36 10.77 6.72 -12.67
C GLN A 36 12.14 6.13 -13.00
N ASN A 37 12.96 5.92 -11.98
CA ASN A 37 14.25 5.26 -12.18
C ASN A 37 14.02 3.78 -12.55
N MET A 38 14.67 3.36 -13.64
CA MET A 38 14.74 1.99 -14.11
C MET A 38 16.04 1.33 -13.67
N VAL A 39 16.15 0.01 -13.82
CA VAL A 39 17.40 -0.75 -13.73
C VAL A 39 17.71 -1.47 -15.03
N ALA A 40 18.95 -1.92 -15.19
CA ALA A 40 19.36 -2.66 -16.38
C ALA A 40 18.50 -3.92 -16.61
N GLY A 41 17.90 -4.07 -17.80
CA GLY A 41 16.99 -5.18 -18.11
C GLY A 41 15.53 -4.96 -17.74
N SER A 42 15.20 -3.83 -17.13
CA SER A 42 13.83 -3.48 -16.72
C SER A 42 13.03 -2.83 -17.83
N SER A 43 11.72 -2.69 -17.62
CA SER A 43 10.87 -1.80 -18.43
C SER A 43 10.04 -0.88 -17.54
N GLN A 44 9.55 0.22 -18.10
CA GLN A 44 8.62 1.15 -17.45
C GLN A 44 7.47 1.46 -18.41
N GLY A 45 6.24 1.43 -17.91
CA GLY A 45 5.09 2.01 -18.59
C GLY A 45 5.00 3.51 -18.33
N ILE A 46 4.77 4.30 -19.37
CA ILE A 46 4.43 5.72 -19.28
C ILE A 46 3.07 5.91 -19.95
N HIS A 47 2.09 6.34 -19.15
CA HIS A 47 0.73 6.53 -19.61
C HIS A 47 0.50 7.93 -20.17
N TYR A 48 -0.36 8.07 -21.18
CA TYR A 48 -0.77 9.33 -21.79
C TYR A 48 -2.26 9.27 -22.15
N VAL A 49 -3.00 10.34 -21.87
CA VAL A 49 -4.40 10.45 -22.27
C VAL A 49 -4.53 11.43 -23.43
N LEU A 50 -5.17 10.96 -24.50
CA LEU A 50 -5.48 11.77 -25.68
C LEU A 50 -6.95 12.21 -25.67
N THR A 51 -7.16 13.49 -25.95
CA THR A 51 -8.49 14.09 -26.11
C THR A 51 -8.54 15.03 -27.30
N SER A 52 -9.72 15.28 -27.85
CA SER A 52 -9.90 16.23 -28.96
C SER A 52 -11.22 16.97 -28.85
N PRO A 53 -11.27 18.27 -29.22
CA PRO A 53 -12.52 18.99 -29.40
C PRO A 53 -13.19 18.70 -30.75
N ALA A 54 -12.59 17.89 -31.63
CA ALA A 54 -13.11 17.62 -32.97
C ALA A 54 -14.49 16.93 -32.93
N PRO A 55 -15.40 17.23 -33.87
CA PRO A 55 -16.69 16.57 -33.92
C PRO A 55 -16.56 15.12 -34.42
N ILE A 56 -17.52 14.27 -34.05
CA ILE A 56 -17.49 12.81 -34.30
C ILE A 56 -17.45 12.44 -35.79
N ASP A 57 -18.00 13.28 -36.65
CA ASP A 57 -18.05 13.14 -38.11
C ASP A 57 -16.77 13.60 -38.81
N SER A 58 -15.88 14.31 -38.11
CA SER A 58 -14.58 14.74 -38.62
C SER A 58 -13.49 14.62 -37.53
N PRO A 59 -13.18 13.39 -37.07
CA PRO A 59 -12.24 13.17 -35.98
C PRO A 59 -10.79 13.56 -36.34
N ALA A 60 -10.02 13.98 -35.35
CA ALA A 60 -8.58 14.16 -35.49
C ALA A 60 -7.89 12.79 -35.39
N VAL A 61 -7.28 12.32 -36.48
CA VAL A 61 -6.53 11.06 -36.52
C VAL A 61 -5.11 11.31 -36.05
N VAL A 62 -4.75 10.76 -34.90
CA VAL A 62 -3.44 10.95 -34.27
C VAL A 62 -2.64 9.66 -34.33
N LYS A 63 -1.39 9.76 -34.78
CA LYS A 63 -0.42 8.67 -34.77
C LYS A 63 0.67 8.91 -33.73
N CYS A 64 1.01 7.86 -32.99
CA CYS A 64 2.07 7.86 -31.97
C CYS A 64 3.34 7.20 -32.52
N THR A 65 4.50 7.80 -32.26
CA THR A 65 5.81 7.18 -32.50
C THR A 65 6.80 7.54 -31.40
N PHE A 66 7.63 6.60 -30.97
CA PHE A 66 8.76 6.88 -30.08
C PHE A 66 10.07 6.68 -30.82
N THR A 67 11.00 7.62 -30.67
CA THR A 67 12.33 7.54 -31.27
C THR A 67 13.38 7.56 -30.16
N PRO A 68 13.94 6.39 -29.78
CA PRO A 68 15.04 6.35 -28.82
C PRO A 68 16.32 6.90 -29.44
N GLU A 69 17.12 7.63 -28.64
CA GLU A 69 18.46 8.08 -29.05
C GLU A 69 19.42 6.89 -29.23
N ASN A 70 19.21 5.80 -28.48
CA ASN A 70 20.01 4.58 -28.57
C ASN A 70 19.13 3.30 -28.68
N PRO A 71 18.68 2.93 -29.89
CA PRO A 71 17.75 1.81 -30.09
C PRO A 71 18.27 0.42 -29.69
N SER A 72 19.60 0.24 -29.57
CA SER A 72 20.18 -1.05 -29.14
C SER A 72 20.20 -1.22 -27.62
N GLN A 73 20.10 -0.11 -26.88
CA GLN A 73 20.12 -0.07 -25.42
C GLN A 73 18.73 0.20 -24.83
N PHE A 74 17.81 0.72 -25.64
CA PHE A 74 16.50 1.15 -25.20
C PHE A 74 15.43 0.84 -26.24
N SER A 75 14.63 -0.18 -25.98
CA SER A 75 13.50 -0.58 -26.84
C SER A 75 12.17 -0.09 -26.28
N TYR A 76 11.11 -0.22 -27.06
CA TYR A 76 9.79 0.25 -26.66
C TYR A 76 8.65 -0.52 -27.33
N SER A 77 7.47 -0.43 -26.75
CA SER A 77 6.21 -0.87 -27.35
C SER A 77 5.06 0.06 -26.92
N PHE A 78 3.96 0.03 -27.67
CA PHE A 78 2.73 0.71 -27.29
C PHE A 78 1.64 -0.33 -27.02
N ASN A 79 0.65 0.02 -26.19
CA ASN A 79 -0.58 -0.77 -26.08
C ASN A 79 -1.35 -0.83 -27.42
N GLN A 80 -2.30 -1.75 -27.53
CA GLN A 80 -3.09 -1.95 -28.76
C GLN A 80 -4.19 -0.89 -28.98
N ALA A 81 -4.08 0.30 -28.39
CA ALA A 81 -5.06 1.39 -28.50
C ALA A 81 -5.13 2.04 -29.91
N GLY A 82 -4.52 1.43 -30.93
CA GLY A 82 -4.54 1.90 -32.31
C GLY A 82 -3.70 3.15 -32.60
N CYS A 83 -3.11 3.81 -31.60
CA CYS A 83 -2.38 5.05 -31.84
C CYS A 83 -1.16 4.86 -32.76
N VAL A 84 -0.49 3.70 -32.77
CA VAL A 84 0.64 3.44 -33.69
C VAL A 84 0.18 3.41 -35.15
N THR A 85 -1.02 2.91 -35.41
CA THR A 85 -1.62 2.87 -36.76
C THR A 85 -2.41 4.14 -37.09
N GLY A 86 -2.70 4.96 -36.09
CA GLY A 86 -3.58 6.13 -36.16
C GLY A 86 -4.90 5.88 -35.45
N VAL A 87 -5.25 6.73 -34.47
CA VAL A 87 -6.51 6.67 -33.74
C VAL A 87 -7.33 7.93 -33.98
N GLY A 88 -8.63 7.77 -34.29
CA GLY A 88 -9.55 8.88 -34.46
C GLY A 88 -10.02 9.41 -33.11
N LEU A 89 -9.70 10.67 -32.82
CA LEU A 89 -10.11 11.39 -31.61
C LEU A 89 -11.25 12.35 -31.93
N PHE A 90 -12.27 12.38 -31.07
CA PHE A 90 -13.40 13.28 -31.17
C PHE A 90 -13.91 13.68 -29.77
N SER A 91 -14.78 14.68 -29.74
CA SER A 91 -15.34 15.24 -28.53
C SER A 91 -16.07 14.18 -27.72
N GLY A 92 -15.68 14.03 -26.46
CA GLY A 92 -16.23 13.03 -25.54
C GLY A 92 -15.51 11.68 -25.57
N LEU A 93 -14.59 11.43 -26.51
CA LEU A 93 -13.73 10.24 -26.50
C LEU A 93 -12.38 10.53 -25.83
N GLN A 94 -12.02 9.67 -24.88
CA GLN A 94 -10.67 9.58 -24.31
C GLN A 94 -9.98 8.33 -24.85
N VAL A 95 -8.71 8.45 -25.20
CA VAL A 95 -7.89 7.31 -25.63
C VAL A 95 -6.64 7.23 -24.76
N ASP A 96 -6.49 6.08 -24.11
CA ASP A 96 -5.37 5.73 -23.24
C ASP A 96 -4.22 5.12 -24.03
N VAL A 97 -3.10 5.81 -24.05
CA VAL A 97 -1.87 5.38 -24.73
C VAL A 97 -0.82 5.03 -23.68
N LEU A 98 -0.43 3.75 -23.63
CA LEU A 98 0.65 3.29 -22.77
C LEU A 98 1.90 3.03 -23.61
N LEU A 99 2.93 3.84 -23.40
CA LEU A 99 4.28 3.62 -23.93
C LEU A 99 5.06 2.78 -22.93
N THR A 100 5.40 1.55 -23.29
CA THR A 100 6.34 0.73 -22.53
C THR A 100 7.74 0.94 -23.05
N LEU A 101 8.67 1.27 -22.18
CA LEU A 101 10.08 1.47 -22.48
C LEU A 101 10.91 0.39 -21.80
N THR A 102 11.86 -0.24 -22.49
CA THR A 102 12.66 -1.36 -21.96
C THR A 102 14.15 -1.06 -22.10
N ALA A 103 14.88 -1.08 -20.98
CA ALA A 103 16.33 -0.97 -20.97
C ALA A 103 16.96 -2.34 -21.24
N ALA A 104 17.95 -2.39 -22.12
CA ALA A 104 18.72 -3.61 -22.34
C ALA A 104 19.51 -4.01 -21.10
N SER A 105 19.86 -5.31 -21.01
CA SER A 105 20.74 -5.82 -19.96
C SER A 105 22.10 -5.11 -20.00
N GLY A 106 22.59 -4.64 -18.85
CA GLY A 106 23.88 -3.95 -18.72
C GLY A 106 23.87 -2.43 -18.98
N VAL A 107 22.71 -1.83 -19.29
CA VAL A 107 22.60 -0.37 -19.45
C VAL A 107 22.56 0.29 -18.07
N THR A 108 23.49 1.20 -17.80
CA THR A 108 23.63 1.89 -16.50
C THR A 108 23.68 3.42 -16.63
N THR A 109 23.40 3.93 -17.81
CA THR A 109 23.37 5.35 -18.12
C THR A 109 21.95 5.79 -18.45
N PRO A 110 21.58 7.05 -18.16
CA PRO A 110 20.28 7.58 -18.56
C PRO A 110 20.04 7.41 -20.06
N GLN A 111 18.87 6.88 -20.41
CA GLN A 111 18.39 6.72 -21.77
C GLN A 111 17.45 7.86 -22.13
N LYS A 112 17.46 8.25 -23.40
CA LYS A 112 16.64 9.36 -23.91
C LYS A 112 15.91 8.97 -25.18
N GLY A 113 14.83 9.67 -25.45
CA GLY A 113 14.13 9.60 -26.72
C GLY A 113 13.06 10.67 -26.83
N THR A 114 12.40 10.72 -27.98
CA THR A 114 11.31 11.66 -28.24
C THR A 114 10.04 10.89 -28.57
N LEU A 115 8.99 11.12 -27.79
CA LEU A 115 7.63 10.66 -28.10
C LEU A 115 6.93 11.73 -28.94
N THR A 116 6.38 11.31 -30.07
CA THR A 116 5.72 12.17 -31.04
C THR A 116 4.27 11.74 -31.19
N PHE A 117 3.35 12.68 -31.00
CA PHE A 117 1.95 12.54 -31.39
C PHE A 117 1.71 13.44 -32.58
N GLN A 118 1.38 12.86 -33.73
CA GLN A 118 1.21 13.58 -34.98
C GLN A 118 -0.21 13.39 -35.52
N GLN A 119 -0.90 14.49 -35.79
CA GLN A 119 -2.14 14.45 -36.56
C GLN A 119 -1.81 14.09 -38.01
N THR A 120 -2.39 12.99 -38.52
CA THR A 120 -2.13 12.51 -39.88
C THR A 120 -3.15 13.01 -40.90
N ASN A 121 -4.33 13.45 -40.45
CA ASN A 121 -5.34 14.07 -41.30
C ASN A 121 -5.44 15.58 -41.04
N GLY A 122 -5.15 16.43 -42.04
CA GLY A 122 -5.24 17.89 -41.90
C GLY A 122 -3.87 18.59 -41.84
N ARG A 123 -3.74 19.63 -41.01
CA ARG A 123 -2.57 20.55 -41.02
C ARG A 123 -1.26 19.96 -40.44
N GLY A 124 -1.25 18.69 -40.03
CA GLY A 124 -0.05 18.01 -39.55
C GLY A 124 0.43 18.49 -38.17
N TYR A 125 -0.50 18.85 -37.27
CA TYR A 125 -0.15 19.29 -35.91
C TYR A 125 0.59 18.18 -35.14
N THR A 126 1.69 18.54 -34.47
CA THR A 126 2.57 17.59 -33.81
C THR A 126 2.89 18.05 -32.39
N ILE A 127 2.81 17.13 -31.43
CA ILE A 127 3.30 17.31 -30.06
C ILE A 127 4.49 16.39 -29.86
N ASN A 128 5.64 16.98 -29.51
CA ASN A 128 6.86 16.25 -29.16
C ASN A 128 7.11 16.33 -27.66
N ILE A 129 7.29 15.19 -27.02
CA ILE A 129 7.58 15.07 -25.59
C ILE A 129 8.95 14.41 -25.44
N PRO A 130 9.97 15.13 -24.96
CA PRO A 130 11.26 14.52 -24.64
C PRO A 130 11.10 13.62 -23.42
N ILE A 131 11.63 12.40 -23.52
CA ILE A 131 11.62 11.42 -22.44
C ILE A 131 13.07 11.17 -22.02
N THR A 132 13.35 11.30 -20.73
CA THR A 132 14.63 10.89 -20.13
C THR A 132 14.34 9.88 -19.03
N VAL A 133 14.99 8.72 -19.12
CA VAL A 133 14.84 7.60 -18.21
C VAL A 133 16.18 7.34 -17.56
N ASN A 134 16.28 7.50 -16.24
CA ASN A 134 17.48 7.10 -15.52
C ASN A 134 17.51 5.58 -15.40
N VAL A 135 18.62 4.95 -15.78
CA VAL A 135 18.82 3.51 -15.60
C VAL A 135 19.94 3.31 -14.59
N ALA A 136 19.59 2.90 -13.38
CA ALA A 136 20.54 2.62 -12.32
C ALA A 136 21.28 1.32 -12.60
N SER A 137 22.55 1.26 -12.17
CA SER A 137 23.37 0.05 -12.22
C SER A 137 22.99 -1.01 -11.20
N THR A 138 22.14 -0.66 -10.22
CA THR A 138 21.71 -1.55 -9.14
C THR A 138 20.21 -1.37 -8.89
N SER A 139 19.55 -2.43 -8.43
CA SER A 139 18.18 -2.41 -7.87
C SER A 139 18.13 -2.04 -6.40
N GLN A 140 19.23 -1.49 -5.88
CA GLN A 140 19.33 -0.99 -4.51
C GLN A 140 18.31 0.12 -4.32
N ARG A 141 17.69 0.15 -3.14
CA ARG A 141 16.67 1.13 -2.80
C ARG A 141 16.98 1.78 -1.49
N THR A 142 16.40 2.94 -1.27
CA THR A 142 16.39 3.57 0.04
C THR A 142 14.97 3.77 0.52
N ILE A 143 14.77 3.54 1.83
CA ILE A 143 13.59 4.02 2.55
C ILE A 143 14.08 5.16 3.44
N THR A 144 13.64 6.38 3.13
CA THR A 144 13.86 7.54 3.99
C THR A 144 12.73 7.62 5.01
N ILE A 145 13.09 7.83 6.26
CA ILE A 145 12.16 7.92 7.37
C ILE A 145 12.30 9.32 7.99
N ASN A 146 11.19 10.05 8.08
CA ASN A 146 11.14 11.36 8.71
C ASN A 146 10.28 11.31 9.98
N ASN A 147 10.72 12.02 11.02
CA ASN A 147 9.94 12.19 12.25
C ASN A 147 9.37 13.61 12.32
N TYR A 148 8.04 13.72 12.18
CA TYR A 148 7.27 14.94 12.43
C TYR A 148 6.53 14.89 13.78
N CYS A 149 6.70 13.84 14.58
CA CYS A 149 6.06 13.75 15.89
C CYS A 149 6.72 14.72 16.88
N THR A 150 5.93 15.60 17.50
CA THR A 150 6.43 16.50 18.56
C THR A 150 6.50 15.78 19.90
N THR A 151 5.45 15.02 20.24
CA THR A 151 5.42 14.13 21.40
C THR A 151 4.70 12.85 21.00
N PRO A 152 5.42 11.81 20.53
CA PRO A 152 4.76 10.60 20.05
C PRO A 152 3.99 9.88 21.17
N PRO A 153 2.89 9.15 20.85
CA PRO A 153 2.13 8.39 21.83
C PRO A 153 3.02 7.44 22.64
N GLY A 154 2.90 7.49 23.96
CA GLY A 154 3.71 6.68 24.88
C GLY A 154 5.12 7.21 25.17
N ALA A 155 5.43 8.44 24.79
CA ALA A 155 6.65 9.13 25.21
C ALA A 155 6.73 9.28 26.74
N GLY A 156 7.96 9.41 27.28
CA GLY A 156 8.17 9.71 28.71
C GLY A 156 9.01 8.72 29.51
N LYS A 157 9.57 7.67 28.90
CA LYS A 157 10.68 6.87 29.51
C LYS A 157 12.06 7.50 29.24
N ASP A 158 13.13 6.72 29.43
CA ASP A 158 14.54 7.11 29.28
C ASP A 158 14.94 7.69 27.91
N THR A 159 14.09 7.52 26.89
CA THR A 159 14.32 8.01 25.52
C THR A 159 13.91 9.46 25.30
N LEU A 160 13.52 10.25 26.31
CA LEU A 160 13.30 11.71 26.20
C LEU A 160 12.43 12.13 24.99
N ASN A 161 11.30 11.46 24.78
CA ASN A 161 10.35 11.67 23.66
C ASN A 161 10.86 11.32 22.26
N ASN A 162 12.06 10.76 22.14
CA ASN A 162 12.59 10.33 20.85
C ASN A 162 11.78 9.16 20.27
N LEU A 163 11.65 9.15 18.95
CA LEU A 163 11.08 8.03 18.19
C LEU A 163 12.20 7.08 17.77
N VAL A 164 12.05 5.80 18.09
CA VAL A 164 13.04 4.76 17.78
C VAL A 164 12.53 3.88 16.65
N ILE A 165 13.30 3.69 15.59
CA ILE A 165 12.90 2.87 14.44
C ILE A 165 12.87 1.39 14.83
N GLY A 166 11.76 0.71 14.55
CA GLY A 166 11.64 -0.74 14.60
C GLY A 166 11.53 -1.30 13.18
N VAL A 167 12.40 -2.24 12.83
CA VAL A 167 12.40 -2.92 11.54
C VAL A 167 12.47 -4.42 11.78
N ILE A 168 11.52 -5.15 11.19
CA ILE A 168 11.55 -6.61 11.12
C ILE A 168 11.52 -7.04 9.66
N THR A 169 12.21 -8.12 9.34
CA THR A 169 12.30 -8.64 7.97
C THR A 169 11.68 -10.03 7.88
N SER A 170 11.35 -10.47 6.68
CA SER A 170 10.96 -11.87 6.46
C SER A 170 11.42 -12.33 5.11
N SER A 171 11.79 -13.59 4.99
CA SER A 171 11.93 -14.24 3.68
C SER A 171 10.61 -14.72 3.12
N VAL A 172 9.56 -14.80 3.94
CA VAL A 172 8.20 -15.10 3.49
C VAL A 172 7.51 -13.77 3.22
N PRO A 173 7.10 -13.45 1.97
CA PRO A 173 6.39 -12.21 1.62
C PRO A 173 5.39 -11.81 2.70
N ALA A 174 5.34 -10.55 3.13
CA ALA A 174 4.53 -10.09 4.27
C ALA A 174 3.05 -10.49 4.15
N LYS A 175 2.54 -10.54 2.92
CA LYS A 175 1.19 -11.02 2.57
C LYS A 175 0.94 -12.52 2.87
N ASN A 176 2.00 -13.31 2.99
CA ASN A 176 1.99 -14.74 3.33
C ASN A 176 2.30 -15.02 4.81
N GLN A 177 2.56 -13.99 5.63
CA GLN A 177 2.88 -14.13 7.06
C GLN A 177 1.67 -14.13 7.99
N TYR A 178 0.51 -13.63 7.53
CA TYR A 178 -0.73 -13.81 8.27
C TYR A 178 -1.14 -15.29 8.19
N SER A 179 -1.58 -15.87 9.32
CA SER A 179 -1.84 -17.31 9.49
C SER A 179 -2.97 -17.88 8.63
N ALA A 180 -3.51 -17.09 7.70
CA ALA A 180 -4.55 -17.47 6.78
C ALA A 180 -4.14 -17.21 5.34
N GLN A 181 -4.04 -18.29 4.58
CA GLN A 181 -3.53 -18.37 3.22
C GLN A 181 -4.68 -18.24 2.20
N THR A 182 -4.54 -17.43 1.15
CA THR A 182 -5.54 -17.30 0.07
C THR A 182 -5.70 -18.56 -0.74
N ALA A 183 -6.61 -19.45 -0.34
CA ALA A 183 -6.90 -20.67 -1.09
C ALA A 183 -7.06 -20.39 -2.60
N CYS A 184 -6.31 -21.11 -3.42
CA CYS A 184 -6.35 -20.98 -4.88
C CYS A 184 -6.42 -22.34 -5.54
N THR A 185 -7.00 -22.37 -6.73
CA THR A 185 -7.05 -23.55 -7.60
C THR A 185 -6.14 -23.41 -8.81
N ASP A 186 -5.95 -22.20 -9.31
CA ASP A 186 -4.96 -21.84 -10.34
C ASP A 186 -4.48 -20.38 -10.22
N ASP A 187 -3.55 -19.97 -11.08
CA ASP A 187 -2.97 -18.62 -11.06
C ASP A 187 -3.99 -17.50 -11.33
N SER A 188 -5.13 -17.79 -11.97
CA SER A 188 -6.15 -16.79 -12.23
C SER A 188 -6.88 -16.38 -10.94
N ASP A 189 -7.00 -17.28 -9.96
CA ASP A 189 -7.49 -16.95 -8.61
C ASP A 189 -6.55 -15.96 -7.88
N CYS A 190 -5.29 -15.90 -8.33
CA CYS A 190 -4.25 -15.06 -7.78
C CYS A 190 -4.02 -13.76 -8.56
N SER A 191 -4.74 -13.58 -9.67
CA SER A 191 -4.70 -12.37 -10.50
C SER A 191 -5.09 -11.09 -9.74
N VAL A 192 -5.78 -11.24 -8.62
CA VAL A 192 -6.18 -10.14 -7.70
C VAL A 192 -4.99 -9.62 -6.88
N PHE A 193 -3.94 -10.41 -6.73
CA PHE A 193 -2.68 -9.99 -6.12
C PHE A 193 -1.64 -9.83 -7.23
N THR A 194 -1.28 -8.58 -7.54
CA THR A 194 -0.34 -8.28 -8.62
C THR A 194 0.92 -9.15 -8.49
N TYR A 195 1.20 -9.98 -9.50
CA TYR A 195 2.35 -10.89 -9.59
C TYR A 195 2.39 -12.04 -8.58
N SER A 196 1.23 -12.52 -8.13
CA SER A 196 1.10 -13.73 -7.33
C SER A 196 0.71 -14.93 -8.20
N THR A 197 1.21 -16.11 -7.84
CA THR A 197 0.85 -17.39 -8.46
C THR A 197 0.24 -18.31 -7.40
N CYS A 198 -0.46 -19.33 -7.86
CA CYS A 198 -1.07 -20.33 -7.00
C CYS A 198 -0.02 -21.36 -6.59
N ILE A 199 0.37 -21.33 -5.31
CA ILE A 199 1.46 -22.13 -4.74
C ILE A 199 0.96 -23.09 -3.67
N ASN A 200 1.67 -24.20 -3.43
CA ASN A 200 1.28 -25.19 -2.42
C ASN A 200 2.02 -24.96 -1.08
N ALA A 201 1.31 -25.01 0.05
CA ALA A 201 1.79 -24.78 1.41
C ALA A 201 2.50 -25.99 2.01
N SER A 202 2.27 -27.16 1.41
CA SER A 202 2.60 -28.47 1.99
C SER A 202 3.53 -29.32 1.12
N ALA A 203 3.80 -28.92 -0.14
CA ALA A 203 4.67 -29.65 -1.06
C ALA A 203 5.26 -28.73 -2.14
N THR A 204 6.36 -29.17 -2.76
CA THR A 204 6.99 -28.52 -3.92
C THR A 204 6.21 -28.80 -5.21
N GLY A 205 6.01 -27.79 -6.05
CA GLY A 205 5.34 -27.90 -7.36
C GLY A 205 4.08 -27.05 -7.54
N PRO A 206 3.58 -26.91 -8.79
CA PRO A 206 2.39 -26.14 -9.11
C PRO A 206 1.14 -26.71 -8.43
N CYS A 207 0.28 -25.84 -7.93
CA CYS A 207 -0.99 -26.27 -7.36
C CYS A 207 -1.98 -26.65 -8.46
N ASN A 208 -2.65 -27.81 -8.32
CA ASN A 208 -3.74 -28.26 -9.18
C ASN A 208 -5.07 -28.36 -8.39
N GLY A 209 -5.38 -27.34 -7.58
CA GLY A 209 -6.56 -27.29 -6.71
C GLY A 209 -6.58 -28.34 -5.59
N GLY A 210 -6.41 -27.90 -4.34
CA GLY A 210 -6.49 -28.79 -3.17
C GLY A 210 -6.28 -28.07 -1.84
N ALA A 211 -6.46 -28.80 -0.73
CA ALA A 211 -6.16 -28.28 0.61
C ALA A 211 -4.67 -27.93 0.71
N GLY A 212 -4.37 -26.69 1.14
CA GLY A 212 -3.00 -26.19 1.25
C GLY A 212 -2.50 -25.41 0.02
N CYS A 213 -3.28 -25.22 -1.03
CA CYS A 213 -2.91 -24.29 -2.09
C CYS A 213 -3.29 -22.86 -1.76
N TYR A 214 -2.47 -21.87 -2.12
CA TYR A 214 -2.80 -20.47 -1.93
C TYR A 214 -2.04 -19.48 -2.82
N CYS A 215 -2.59 -18.28 -2.99
CA CYS A 215 -1.97 -17.20 -3.73
C CYS A 215 -0.80 -16.60 -2.95
N GLY A 216 0.37 -16.56 -3.58
CA GLY A 216 1.56 -15.90 -3.04
C GLY A 216 2.48 -15.38 -4.15
N GLY A 217 3.15 -14.26 -3.88
CA GLY A 217 4.23 -13.75 -4.73
C GLY A 217 5.55 -14.44 -4.37
N GLY A 218 5.82 -15.59 -4.98
CA GLY A 218 6.99 -16.41 -4.64
C GLY A 218 8.21 -16.18 -5.55
N ALA A 219 9.41 -16.20 -4.96
CA ALA A 219 10.68 -16.33 -5.67
C ALA A 219 10.89 -17.72 -6.33
N CYS A 220 10.08 -18.72 -5.97
CA CYS A 220 10.18 -20.10 -6.48
C CYS A 220 8.83 -20.79 -6.59
N VAL A 221 8.73 -21.78 -7.48
CA VAL A 221 7.61 -22.74 -7.59
C VAL A 221 8.08 -24.16 -7.20
N SER A 222 9.39 -24.39 -7.24
CA SER A 222 10.05 -25.66 -6.94
C SER A 222 11.44 -25.42 -6.34
N ASP A 223 12.01 -26.44 -5.68
CA ASP A 223 13.34 -26.35 -5.05
C ASP A 223 14.45 -26.00 -6.05
N SER A 224 14.28 -26.36 -7.32
CA SER A 224 15.24 -26.06 -8.38
C SER A 224 15.27 -24.59 -8.79
N ASP A 225 14.28 -23.80 -8.41
CA ASP A 225 14.28 -22.36 -8.62
C ASP A 225 15.20 -21.64 -7.60
N CYS A 226 15.70 -22.36 -6.59
CA CYS A 226 16.55 -21.85 -5.53
C CYS A 226 18.03 -22.21 -5.74
N SER A 227 18.93 -21.27 -5.45
CA SER A 227 20.39 -21.44 -5.64
C SER A 227 21.04 -22.58 -4.86
N ASN A 228 20.40 -22.99 -3.77
CA ASN A 228 20.86 -23.97 -2.82
C ASN A 228 19.86 -25.13 -2.82
N SER A 229 19.53 -25.63 -4.02
CA SER A 229 18.51 -26.63 -4.32
C SER A 229 18.69 -27.92 -3.51
N GLN A 230 18.16 -27.93 -2.30
CA GLN A 230 17.93 -29.10 -1.47
C GLN A 230 16.43 -29.41 -1.43
N ALA A 231 16.07 -30.62 -1.04
CA ALA A 231 14.66 -30.95 -0.84
C ALA A 231 14.06 -30.03 0.24
N GLY A 232 12.99 -29.31 -0.10
CA GLY A 232 12.30 -28.39 0.80
C GLY A 232 12.90 -26.99 0.88
N THR A 233 13.68 -26.55 -0.13
CA THR A 233 14.24 -25.19 -0.19
C THR A 233 13.22 -24.16 -0.63
N CYS A 234 12.27 -24.54 -1.49
CA CYS A 234 11.14 -23.73 -1.88
C CYS A 234 9.96 -23.98 -0.94
N VAL A 235 9.83 -23.15 0.09
CA VAL A 235 8.73 -23.22 1.06
C VAL A 235 7.89 -21.97 0.90
N LYS A 236 6.60 -22.19 0.68
CA LYS A 236 5.65 -21.10 0.52
C LYS A 236 6.00 -20.09 -0.59
N GLY A 237 6.54 -20.62 -1.68
CA GLY A 237 7.01 -19.83 -2.82
C GLY A 237 8.27 -19.03 -2.53
N ALA A 238 8.91 -19.18 -1.37
CA ALA A 238 10.15 -18.50 -1.04
C ALA A 238 11.30 -19.50 -0.90
N CYS A 239 12.49 -19.13 -1.38
CA CYS A 239 13.70 -19.89 -1.14
C CYS A 239 14.19 -19.59 0.28
N THR A 240 13.77 -20.39 1.27
CA THR A 240 13.95 -20.05 2.69
C THR A 240 14.74 -21.04 3.51
N TYR A 241 14.95 -22.28 3.04
CA TYR A 241 15.53 -23.33 3.88
C TYR A 241 17.02 -23.09 4.19
N CYS A 242 17.38 -23.26 5.45
CA CYS A 242 18.77 -23.16 5.91
C CYS A 242 19.06 -24.06 7.13
N ASN A 243 20.28 -24.59 7.20
CA ASN A 243 20.87 -25.22 8.39
C ASN A 243 21.90 -24.31 9.07
N GLY A 244 22.35 -23.25 8.39
CA GLY A 244 23.21 -22.19 8.92
C GLY A 244 23.30 -20.99 7.96
N ASP A 245 23.96 -19.92 8.38
CA ASP A 245 24.06 -18.66 7.60
C ASP A 245 24.65 -18.85 6.20
N SER A 246 25.51 -19.87 5.99
CA SER A 246 26.07 -20.20 4.68
C SER A 246 25.03 -20.70 3.66
N ASP A 247 23.89 -21.18 4.14
CA ASP A 247 22.78 -21.62 3.29
C ASP A 247 21.86 -20.45 2.92
N CYS A 248 22.08 -19.26 3.49
CA CYS A 248 21.29 -18.08 3.19
C CYS A 248 21.94 -17.19 2.13
N ILE A 249 21.12 -16.40 1.44
CA ILE A 249 21.61 -15.35 0.54
C ILE A 249 22.55 -14.41 1.29
N GLN A 250 23.51 -13.82 0.57
CA GLN A 250 24.43 -12.85 1.16
C GLN A 250 23.65 -11.69 1.79
N GLY A 251 23.88 -11.41 3.07
CA GLY A 251 23.13 -10.40 3.82
C GLY A 251 21.90 -10.94 4.56
N ALA A 252 21.66 -12.25 4.55
CA ALA A 252 20.71 -12.93 5.42
C ALA A 252 21.43 -13.76 6.50
N SER A 253 20.70 -14.07 7.57
CA SER A 253 21.11 -15.01 8.63
C SER A 253 20.03 -16.06 8.83
N CYS A 254 20.44 -17.28 9.17
CA CYS A 254 19.55 -18.41 9.35
C CYS A 254 18.99 -18.42 10.76
N ASN A 255 17.66 -18.43 10.89
CA ASN A 255 17.04 -18.91 12.12
C ASN A 255 16.99 -20.44 12.05
N THR A 256 17.96 -21.09 12.71
CA THR A 256 18.10 -22.56 12.70
C THR A 256 16.99 -23.28 13.47
N ALA A 257 16.19 -22.57 14.28
CA ALA A 257 15.02 -23.16 14.96
C ALA A 257 13.82 -23.28 14.02
N SER A 258 13.66 -22.33 13.09
CA SER A 258 12.58 -22.35 12.09
C SER A 258 13.03 -22.80 10.71
N ASN A 259 14.34 -23.01 10.48
CA ASN A 259 14.97 -23.27 9.18
C ASN A 259 14.60 -22.23 8.11
N ILE A 260 14.56 -20.95 8.51
CA ILE A 260 14.17 -19.84 7.64
C ILE A 260 15.31 -18.81 7.61
N CYS A 261 15.77 -18.45 6.41
CA CYS A 261 16.66 -17.31 6.21
C CYS A 261 15.90 -16.01 6.46
N TYR A 262 16.45 -15.10 7.26
CA TYR A 262 15.94 -13.74 7.41
C TYR A 262 16.98 -12.78 6.88
N PHE A 263 16.57 -11.75 6.13
CA PHE A 263 17.49 -10.66 5.82
C PHE A 263 18.01 -10.08 7.13
N LYS A 264 19.32 -9.86 7.22
CA LYS A 264 19.88 -9.03 8.28
C LYS A 264 19.11 -7.72 8.24
N ILE A 265 18.62 -7.29 9.41
CA ILE A 265 17.85 -6.08 9.53
C ILE A 265 18.70 -4.96 8.92
N PRO A 266 18.23 -4.28 7.86
CA PRO A 266 19.03 -3.23 7.26
C PRO A 266 19.16 -2.10 8.27
N GLU A 267 20.40 -1.84 8.70
CA GLU A 267 20.69 -0.87 9.73
C GLU A 267 20.33 0.54 9.22
N PRO A 268 19.41 1.26 9.89
CA PRO A 268 19.17 2.65 9.57
C PRO A 268 20.43 3.47 9.92
N GLY A 269 20.67 4.57 9.21
CA GLY A 269 21.81 5.47 9.53
C GLY A 269 21.85 5.95 10.99
N LYS A 270 20.70 5.92 11.66
CA LYS A 270 20.52 5.95 13.11
C LYS A 270 19.15 5.37 13.48
N TYR A 271 19.06 4.77 14.66
CA TYR A 271 17.82 4.20 15.18
C TYR A 271 16.92 5.21 15.89
N GLN A 272 17.47 6.31 16.42
CA GLN A 272 16.74 7.27 17.23
C GLN A 272 16.59 8.60 16.47
N LEU A 273 15.36 9.10 16.39
CA LEU A 273 15.01 10.38 15.77
C LEU A 273 14.54 11.36 16.85
N ASN A 274 15.08 12.58 16.79
CA ASN A 274 14.71 13.66 17.70
C ASN A 274 13.24 14.08 17.51
N PRO A 275 12.56 14.51 18.58
CA PRO A 275 11.23 15.10 18.46
C PRO A 275 11.21 16.27 17.49
N PHE A 276 10.14 16.37 16.72
CA PHE A 276 9.98 17.46 15.77
C PHE A 276 9.79 18.80 16.48
N THR A 277 10.45 19.83 15.97
CA THR A 277 10.21 21.21 16.38
C THR A 277 9.36 21.91 15.32
N LEU A 278 8.18 22.39 15.70
CA LEU A 278 7.25 23.07 14.80
C LEU A 278 7.93 24.19 13.99
N GLY A 279 7.78 24.15 12.67
CA GLY A 279 8.41 25.09 11.74
C GLY A 279 9.89 24.81 11.43
N GLY A 280 10.48 23.76 12.02
CA GLY A 280 11.81 23.25 11.70
C GLY A 280 11.78 22.18 10.62
N ASN A 281 12.94 21.58 10.34
CA ASN A 281 13.06 20.39 9.51
C ASN A 281 12.89 19.14 10.38
N PRO A 282 12.22 18.08 9.89
CA PRO A 282 12.12 16.81 10.60
C PRO A 282 13.51 16.19 10.78
N ASP A 283 13.69 15.50 11.90
CA ASP A 283 14.83 14.61 12.01
C ASP A 283 14.59 13.37 11.14
N SER A 284 15.64 12.86 10.50
CA SER A 284 15.50 11.81 9.47
C SER A 284 16.59 10.75 9.56
N THR A 285 16.30 9.58 9.00
CA THR A 285 17.25 8.49 8.79
C THR A 285 16.94 7.78 7.50
N THR A 286 17.91 7.05 6.96
CA THR A 286 17.74 6.29 5.72
C THR A 286 18.14 4.84 5.97
N ILE A 287 17.27 3.93 5.52
CA ILE A 287 17.55 2.49 5.42
C ILE A 287 17.97 2.21 3.98
N THR A 288 19.15 1.61 3.81
CA THR A 288 19.63 1.18 2.49
C THR A 288 19.35 -0.31 2.30
N LEU A 289 18.54 -0.63 1.30
CA LEU A 289 18.17 -1.99 0.92
C LEU A 289 19.09 -2.45 -0.19
N GLN A 290 19.98 -3.39 0.14
CA GLN A 290 21.00 -3.87 -0.78
C GLN A 290 20.40 -4.63 -1.97
N ASP A 291 21.01 -4.47 -3.14
CA ASP A 291 20.66 -5.25 -4.32
C ASP A 291 21.23 -6.67 -4.22
N HIS A 292 20.36 -7.66 -4.12
CA HIS A 292 20.75 -9.07 -4.07
C HIS A 292 20.45 -9.81 -5.38
N SER A 293 19.95 -9.12 -6.42
CA SER A 293 19.46 -9.73 -7.67
C SER A 293 20.54 -10.44 -8.51
N ALA A 294 21.80 -10.02 -8.36
CA ALA A 294 22.95 -10.63 -9.02
C ALA A 294 23.42 -11.93 -8.34
N ALA A 295 23.04 -12.15 -7.08
CA ALA A 295 23.32 -13.38 -6.38
C ALA A 295 22.20 -14.38 -6.68
N ASN A 296 22.56 -15.49 -7.34
CA ASN A 296 21.90 -16.77 -7.09
C ASN A 296 20.41 -16.90 -7.52
N GLY A 297 19.91 -16.04 -8.39
CA GLY A 297 18.53 -16.12 -8.91
C GLY A 297 17.46 -15.63 -7.94
N PHE A 298 17.84 -15.25 -6.72
CA PHE A 298 16.95 -14.64 -5.75
C PHE A 298 16.68 -13.19 -6.12
N THR A 299 15.41 -12.80 -6.12
CA THR A 299 15.01 -11.46 -6.60
C THR A 299 14.47 -10.59 -5.48
N GLN A 300 14.26 -11.09 -4.27
CA GLN A 300 13.73 -10.28 -3.17
C GLN A 300 14.81 -9.28 -2.69
N VAL A 301 14.45 -7.99 -2.70
CA VAL A 301 15.28 -6.86 -2.25
C VAL A 301 14.96 -6.51 -0.80
N PHE A 302 13.67 -6.50 -0.46
CA PHE A 302 13.21 -6.31 0.91
C PHE A 302 11.85 -6.93 1.09
N ASN A 303 11.63 -7.48 2.26
CA ASN A 303 10.30 -7.85 2.70
C ASN A 303 10.26 -7.76 4.21
N GLY A 304 9.33 -6.97 4.72
CA GLY A 304 9.33 -6.65 6.14
C GLY A 304 8.36 -5.58 6.53
N ARG A 305 8.43 -5.22 7.81
CA ARG A 305 7.57 -4.23 8.45
C ARG A 305 8.42 -3.21 9.17
N ILE A 306 8.00 -1.95 9.09
CA ILE A 306 8.64 -0.81 9.74
C ILE A 306 7.59 -0.15 10.65
N THR A 307 8.00 0.19 11.87
CA THR A 307 7.18 0.91 12.86
C THR A 307 8.03 1.93 13.60
N GLY A 308 7.39 2.89 14.25
CA GLY A 308 8.01 3.67 15.31
C GLY A 308 7.83 2.97 16.65
N ARG A 309 8.86 3.06 17.48
CA ARG A 309 8.88 2.59 18.87
C ARG A 309 9.06 3.78 19.78
N VAL A 310 8.32 3.80 20.88
CA VAL A 310 8.22 4.98 21.75
C VAL A 310 8.23 4.52 23.19
N GLY A 311 8.86 5.33 24.06
CA GLY A 311 8.92 5.04 25.49
C GLY A 311 9.68 3.75 25.77
N CYS A 312 10.85 3.59 25.14
CA CYS A 312 11.75 2.45 25.37
C CYS A 312 12.68 2.71 26.55
N ASP A 313 13.05 1.64 27.24
CA ASP A 313 14.19 1.63 28.16
C ASP A 313 15.48 1.60 27.33
N LEU A 314 16.50 2.37 27.74
CA LEU A 314 17.79 2.44 27.05
C LEU A 314 18.93 2.00 27.99
N ALA A 315 19.39 0.76 27.82
CA ALA A 315 20.49 0.20 28.61
C ALA A 315 21.58 -0.36 27.70
N GLY A 316 22.84 0.11 27.87
CA GLY A 316 23.96 -0.37 27.06
C GLY A 316 23.79 -0.14 25.54
N GLY A 317 23.03 0.88 25.15
CA GLY A 317 22.67 1.18 23.76
C GLY A 317 21.44 0.40 23.25
N GLN A 318 20.91 -0.54 24.04
CA GLN A 318 19.81 -1.41 23.65
C GLN A 318 18.44 -0.83 24.02
N TYR A 319 17.50 -0.89 23.08
CA TYR A 319 16.11 -0.47 23.29
C TYR A 319 15.20 -1.66 23.59
N SER A 320 14.61 -1.70 24.77
CA SER A 320 13.66 -2.74 25.17
C SER A 320 12.45 -2.16 25.91
N ASN A 321 11.44 -3.00 26.14
CA ASN A 321 10.24 -2.67 26.89
C ASN A 321 9.58 -1.36 26.41
N CYS A 322 9.55 -1.14 25.10
CA CYS A 322 8.91 0.05 24.54
C CYS A 322 7.40 0.05 24.84
N ASN A 323 6.85 1.21 25.17
CA ASN A 323 5.40 1.37 25.31
C ASN A 323 4.70 1.07 23.99
N VAL A 324 5.25 1.59 22.89
CA VAL A 324 4.75 1.35 21.52
C VAL A 324 5.78 0.58 20.70
N GLY A 325 5.31 -0.38 19.91
CA GLY A 325 6.11 -1.06 18.88
C GLY A 325 7.27 -1.91 19.42
N ASP A 326 7.26 -2.32 20.69
CA ASP A 326 8.33 -3.15 21.25
C ASP A 326 8.54 -4.41 20.40
N CYS A 327 9.79 -4.68 20.06
CA CYS A 327 10.16 -5.83 19.24
C CYS A 327 11.33 -6.60 19.86
N GLY A 328 11.58 -6.42 21.16
CA GLY A 328 12.75 -6.95 21.85
C GLY A 328 14.09 -6.46 21.29
N THR A 329 15.18 -7.02 21.81
CA THR A 329 16.56 -6.71 21.40
C THR A 329 17.22 -7.93 20.74
N SER A 330 17.91 -7.69 19.63
CA SER A 330 18.49 -8.75 18.78
C SER A 330 19.81 -9.32 19.30
N SER A 331 20.70 -8.46 19.81
CA SER A 331 22.02 -8.82 20.36
C SER A 331 22.78 -7.55 20.81
N THR A 332 23.97 -7.70 21.39
CA THR A 332 24.88 -6.57 21.67
C THR A 332 25.52 -5.98 20.40
N ALA A 333 25.48 -6.68 19.27
CA ALA A 333 26.13 -6.25 18.02
C ALA A 333 25.27 -5.29 17.19
N ASP A 334 23.95 -5.31 17.38
CA ASP A 334 23.01 -4.36 16.79
C ASP A 334 22.04 -3.89 17.88
N PRO A 335 22.45 -2.90 18.68
CA PRO A 335 21.74 -2.54 19.89
C PRO A 335 20.41 -1.80 19.58
N GLY A 336 20.23 -1.35 18.34
CA GLY A 336 18.98 -0.77 17.86
C GLY A 336 17.99 -1.78 17.28
N ALA A 337 18.45 -2.91 16.76
CA ALA A 337 17.60 -3.82 16.01
C ALA A 337 16.54 -4.54 16.87
N CYS A 338 15.40 -4.78 16.21
CA CYS A 338 14.40 -5.72 16.70
C CYS A 338 14.96 -7.12 16.84
N ASN A 339 14.42 -7.90 17.77
CA ASN A 339 14.82 -9.28 17.97
C ASN A 339 14.47 -10.15 16.75
N PHE A 340 15.50 -10.61 16.06
CA PHE A 340 15.37 -11.44 14.86
C PHE A 340 14.81 -12.85 15.15
N GLN A 341 14.94 -13.36 16.38
CA GLN A 341 14.45 -14.69 16.75
C GLN A 341 12.92 -14.72 16.87
N THR A 342 12.34 -13.63 17.38
CA THR A 342 10.89 -13.50 17.52
C THR A 342 10.25 -12.95 16.25
N ASN A 343 10.99 -12.13 15.50
CA ASN A 343 10.55 -11.48 14.26
C ASN A 343 9.16 -10.85 14.37
N ALA A 344 8.90 -10.20 15.50
CA ALA A 344 7.59 -9.69 15.86
C ALA A 344 7.69 -8.27 16.41
N ILE A 345 6.76 -7.42 15.98
CA ILE A 345 6.46 -6.14 16.62
C ILE A 345 5.24 -6.38 17.49
N THR A 346 5.32 -5.97 18.75
CA THR A 346 4.23 -6.16 19.70
C THR A 346 3.13 -5.15 19.43
N SER A 347 1.94 -5.66 19.16
CA SER A 347 0.72 -4.89 18.96
C SER A 347 0.23 -4.19 20.25
N PRO A 348 -0.57 -3.12 20.17
CA PRO A 348 -0.97 -2.37 18.96
C PRO A 348 0.20 -1.63 18.31
N ALA A 349 0.27 -1.68 16.98
CA ALA A 349 1.23 -0.89 16.22
C ALA A 349 0.71 -0.63 14.80
N THR A 350 0.78 0.63 14.35
CA THR A 350 0.68 0.97 12.93
C THR A 350 1.93 0.46 12.23
N LEU A 351 1.80 -0.28 11.12
CA LEU A 351 2.93 -0.91 10.42
C LEU A 351 3.00 -0.44 8.98
N ALA A 352 4.17 0.00 8.51
CA ALA A 352 4.46 0.11 7.10
C ALA A 352 4.96 -1.25 6.59
N GLU A 353 4.22 -1.90 5.71
CA GLU A 353 4.57 -3.19 5.13
C GLU A 353 5.06 -3.01 3.70
N ALA A 354 6.17 -3.64 3.35
CA ALA A 354 6.69 -3.61 1.99
C ALA A 354 7.20 -4.97 1.55
N THR A 355 6.98 -5.27 0.28
CA THR A 355 7.59 -6.37 -0.43
C THR A 355 8.15 -5.82 -1.75
N PHE A 356 9.47 -5.79 -1.82
CA PHE A 356 10.26 -5.30 -2.93
C PHE A 356 11.03 -6.45 -3.54
N ILE A 357 10.81 -6.67 -4.82
CA ILE A 357 11.41 -7.75 -5.58
C ILE A 357 12.04 -7.11 -6.82
N ALA A 358 13.30 -7.40 -7.10
CA ALA A 358 14.07 -6.87 -8.21
C ALA A 358 13.47 -7.20 -9.58
N LYS A 359 12.58 -8.21 -9.67
CA LYS A 359 11.95 -8.66 -10.92
C LYS A 359 10.42 -8.65 -10.92
N THR A 360 9.77 -8.22 -9.84
CA THR A 360 8.34 -7.89 -9.88
C THR A 360 8.06 -6.49 -9.31
N PRO A 361 6.96 -5.83 -9.69
CA PRO A 361 6.55 -4.57 -9.10
C PRO A 361 6.51 -4.59 -7.60
N ASP A 362 6.77 -3.41 -7.08
CA ASP A 362 6.80 -3.19 -5.64
C ASP A 362 5.40 -3.25 -5.10
N THR A 363 5.23 -3.86 -3.95
CA THR A 363 3.99 -3.74 -3.20
C THR A 363 4.27 -3.19 -1.83
N TYR A 364 3.43 -2.26 -1.40
CA TYR A 364 3.52 -1.64 -0.09
C TYR A 364 2.15 -1.18 0.38
N ASP A 365 2.03 -1.04 1.69
CA ASP A 365 0.82 -0.60 2.37
C ASP A 365 1.13 -0.13 3.80
N LEU A 366 0.18 0.60 4.37
CA LEU A 366 0.10 0.78 5.82
C LEU A 366 -0.96 -0.15 6.37
N SER A 367 -0.60 -0.91 7.40
CA SER A 367 -1.49 -1.83 8.08
C SER A 367 -1.76 -1.34 9.49
N ILE A 368 -3.05 -1.25 9.82
CA ILE A 368 -3.56 -1.01 11.18
C ILE A 368 -4.39 -2.21 11.66
N ILE A 369 -4.27 -3.37 11.00
CA ILE A 369 -4.93 -4.61 11.38
C ILE A 369 -4.56 -5.01 12.81
N GLY A 370 -3.27 -4.92 13.14
CA GLY A 370 -2.74 -5.28 14.46
C GLY A 370 -2.98 -4.22 15.52
N GLY A 371 -3.52 -3.06 15.15
CA GLY A 371 -3.66 -1.93 16.06
C GLY A 371 -3.25 -0.61 15.42
N VAL A 372 -3.61 0.46 16.10
CA VAL A 372 -3.22 1.83 15.74
C VAL A 372 -2.31 2.36 16.83
N SER A 373 -1.21 3.00 16.44
CA SER A 373 -0.35 3.73 17.37
C SER A 373 0.08 5.08 16.82
N ILE A 374 1.08 5.11 15.94
CA ILE A 374 1.64 6.36 15.39
C ILE A 374 1.04 6.58 14.00
N PRO A 375 0.53 7.79 13.69
CA PRO A 375 0.17 8.16 12.32
C PRO A 375 1.36 8.01 11.39
N MET A 376 1.13 7.46 10.21
CA MET A 376 2.16 7.32 9.20
C MET A 376 1.63 7.68 7.83
N ASP A 377 2.50 8.12 6.94
CA ASP A 377 2.26 7.93 5.52
C ASP A 377 3.39 7.07 4.91
N PHE A 378 3.11 6.46 3.75
CA PHE A 378 4.09 5.63 3.05
C PHE A 378 3.90 5.75 1.54
N HIS A 379 4.93 6.26 0.86
CA HIS A 379 4.86 6.55 -0.57
C HIS A 379 6.22 6.49 -1.28
N PRO A 380 6.22 6.35 -2.61
CA PRO A 380 7.39 6.61 -3.45
C PRO A 380 7.95 8.02 -3.25
N THR A 381 9.24 8.17 -2.97
CA THR A 381 9.90 9.47 -2.77
C THR A 381 9.74 10.39 -3.98
N SER A 382 9.72 9.82 -5.20
CA SER A 382 9.42 10.53 -6.44
C SER A 382 8.07 10.10 -7.02
N GLY A 383 7.24 11.07 -7.41
CA GLY A 383 6.10 10.84 -8.29
C GLY A 383 4.79 10.37 -7.62
N SER A 384 4.68 10.39 -6.29
CA SER A 384 3.46 9.99 -5.56
C SER A 384 2.25 10.89 -5.85
N ALA A 385 2.44 12.17 -6.21
CA ALA A 385 1.36 13.07 -6.60
C ALA A 385 0.93 12.93 -8.08
N ALA A 386 1.84 12.51 -8.97
CA ALA A 386 1.61 12.48 -10.41
C ALA A 386 1.20 11.09 -10.92
N SER A 387 1.67 10.01 -10.28
CA SER A 387 1.39 8.63 -10.70
C SER A 387 -0.08 8.21 -10.53
N PRO A 388 -0.77 8.50 -9.41
CA PRO A 388 -2.22 8.29 -9.29
C PRO A 388 -3.02 8.86 -10.46
N ASN A 389 -2.82 10.14 -10.74
CA ASN A 389 -3.45 10.85 -11.86
C ASN A 389 -3.12 10.21 -13.21
N ALA A 390 -1.89 9.71 -13.35
CA ALA A 390 -1.41 9.05 -14.54
C ALA A 390 -2.27 7.87 -14.95
N TYR A 391 -2.40 6.91 -14.04
CA TYR A 391 -2.99 5.60 -14.31
C TYR A 391 -4.51 5.62 -14.13
N ASN A 392 -5.06 6.78 -13.81
CA ASN A 392 -6.42 6.92 -13.31
C ASN A 392 -6.70 5.91 -12.17
N ASN A 393 -5.67 5.62 -11.36
CA ASN A 393 -5.69 4.59 -10.34
C ASN A 393 -4.83 5.05 -9.15
N PRO A 394 -5.43 5.40 -8.01
CA PRO A 394 -4.71 5.96 -6.88
C PRO A 394 -3.85 4.94 -6.11
N TYR A 395 -3.98 3.65 -6.41
CA TYR A 395 -3.13 2.61 -5.84
C TYR A 395 -1.81 2.39 -6.61
N VAL A 396 -1.63 3.08 -7.75
CA VAL A 396 -0.40 2.95 -8.55
C VAL A 396 0.61 4.02 -8.16
N CYS A 397 1.70 3.59 -7.49
CA CYS A 397 2.71 4.47 -6.90
C CYS A 397 2.08 5.61 -6.06
N GLY A 398 0.96 5.32 -5.38
CA GLY A 398 0.22 6.28 -4.57
C GLY A 398 0.81 6.55 -3.18
N ASN A 399 0.03 7.22 -2.33
CA ASN A 399 0.42 7.50 -0.95
C ASN A 399 -0.56 6.81 0.02
N SER A 400 -0.06 5.79 0.71
CA SER A 400 -0.79 5.09 1.77
C SER A 400 -0.78 5.92 3.05
N GLY A 401 -1.94 6.22 3.64
CA GLY A 401 -2.03 7.07 4.83
C GLY A 401 -1.98 8.57 4.54
N SER A 402 -2.06 8.97 3.27
CA SER A 402 -2.08 10.38 2.85
C SER A 402 -3.11 11.19 3.61
N ILE A 403 -2.66 12.28 4.22
CA ILE A 403 -3.49 13.26 4.93
C ILE A 403 -4.24 14.23 4.01
N THR A 404 -3.96 14.13 2.71
CA THR A 404 -4.70 14.83 1.66
C THR A 404 -5.40 13.81 0.77
N GLU A 405 -6.54 14.19 0.20
CA GLU A 405 -7.29 13.34 -0.71
C GLU A 405 -6.43 13.03 -1.96
N VAL A 406 -6.18 11.74 -2.22
CA VAL A 406 -5.44 11.29 -3.40
C VAL A 406 -6.42 11.23 -4.58
N LYS A 407 -6.34 12.22 -5.47
CA LYS A 407 -7.23 12.35 -6.62
C LYS A 407 -6.62 11.77 -7.89
N THR A 408 -7.50 11.28 -8.75
CA THR A 408 -7.22 10.98 -10.16
C THR A 408 -7.82 12.05 -11.08
N ASN A 409 -7.46 12.05 -12.37
CA ASN A 409 -7.95 13.04 -13.34
C ASN A 409 -9.50 13.09 -13.36
N GLY A 410 -10.04 14.31 -13.28
CA GLY A 410 -11.50 14.52 -13.21
C GLY A 410 -12.16 14.14 -11.86
N GLY A 411 -11.36 13.72 -10.86
CA GLY A 411 -11.84 13.36 -9.52
C GLY A 411 -12.69 12.09 -9.46
N GLN A 412 -12.56 11.21 -10.46
CA GLN A 412 -13.46 10.07 -10.65
C GLN A 412 -13.11 8.86 -9.77
N GLN A 413 -11.82 8.64 -9.47
CA GLN A 413 -11.31 7.51 -8.69
C GLN A 413 -10.37 8.03 -7.60
N ASN A 414 -10.89 8.32 -6.40
CA ASN A 414 -10.13 8.99 -5.34
C ASN A 414 -10.00 8.11 -4.11
N ILE A 415 -8.99 8.38 -3.29
CA ILE A 415 -8.89 7.89 -1.92
C ILE A 415 -9.01 9.10 -0.98
N GLY A 416 -9.90 9.00 0.00
CA GLY A 416 -10.11 10.04 1.01
C GLY A 416 -8.84 10.34 1.81
N ALA A 417 -8.77 11.57 2.34
CA ALA A 417 -7.72 11.95 3.28
C ALA A 417 -7.79 11.10 4.55
N SER A 418 -6.63 10.67 5.04
CA SER A 418 -6.48 10.03 6.35
C SER A 418 -6.41 11.13 7.39
N ASN A 419 -7.43 11.23 8.24
CA ASN A 419 -7.46 12.22 9.32
C ASN A 419 -6.79 11.71 10.60
N TRP A 420 -6.52 10.39 10.66
CA TRP A 420 -5.99 9.69 11.84
C TRP A 420 -6.81 9.92 13.12
N ASP A 421 -8.07 10.34 12.97
CA ASP A 421 -9.04 10.51 14.05
C ASP A 421 -9.89 9.25 14.16
N PHE A 422 -9.49 8.41 15.10
CA PHE A 422 -10.11 7.12 15.37
C PHE A 422 -11.32 7.26 16.30
N THR A 423 -12.31 8.02 15.84
CA THR A 423 -13.58 8.16 16.54
C THR A 423 -14.37 6.85 16.46
N LEU A 424 -14.48 6.16 17.60
CA LEU A 424 -15.19 4.90 17.69
C LEU A 424 -16.71 5.09 17.46
N PRO A 425 -17.39 4.18 16.74
CA PRO A 425 -18.79 4.36 16.39
C PRO A 425 -19.72 4.32 17.60
N THR A 426 -20.68 5.25 17.64
CA THR A 426 -21.67 5.34 18.72
C THR A 426 -22.60 4.11 18.79
N TYR A 427 -22.84 3.44 17.66
CA TYR A 427 -23.65 2.22 17.59
C TYR A 427 -22.97 0.98 18.17
N LEU A 428 -21.64 1.00 18.37
CA LEU A 428 -20.97 -0.03 19.18
C LEU A 428 -21.33 0.10 20.66
N ASN A 429 -22.28 0.99 21.01
CA ASN A 429 -22.91 1.18 22.31
C ASN A 429 -21.87 1.06 23.42
N TYR A 430 -21.20 2.19 23.71
CA TYR A 430 -20.48 2.52 24.95
C TYR A 430 -20.28 1.29 25.85
N PRO A 431 -19.06 0.74 26.01
CA PRO A 431 -17.88 1.49 26.35
C PRO A 431 -16.85 1.46 25.23
N VAL A 432 -16.70 2.65 24.66
CA VAL A 432 -15.64 3.10 23.74
C VAL A 432 -14.21 2.80 24.26
N TYR A 433 -14.05 2.47 25.54
CA TYR A 433 -12.76 2.30 26.21
C TYR A 433 -12.12 0.94 25.97
N GLN A 434 -12.89 -0.10 25.66
CA GLN A 434 -12.31 -1.45 25.50
C GLN A 434 -11.40 -1.58 24.26
N LEU A 435 -11.55 -0.66 23.29
CA LEU A 435 -10.66 -0.57 22.13
C LEU A 435 -9.62 0.55 22.26
N ARG A 436 -9.74 1.46 23.23
CA ARG A 436 -8.68 2.43 23.49
C ARG A 436 -7.52 1.72 24.16
N TRP A 437 -6.31 1.94 23.67
CA TRP A 437 -5.10 1.47 24.31
C TRP A 437 -4.47 2.56 25.15
N VAL A 438 -4.14 2.21 26.40
CA VAL A 438 -3.46 3.10 27.34
C VAL A 438 -2.27 2.40 28.00
N ASP A 439 -1.35 3.19 28.53
CA ASP A 439 -0.25 2.69 29.36
C ASP A 439 -0.74 2.19 30.73
N ASP A 440 0.16 1.57 31.50
CA ASP A 440 -0.12 1.01 32.82
C ASP A 440 0.23 1.96 33.98
N SER A 441 0.40 3.26 33.69
CA SER A 441 0.97 4.25 34.61
C SER A 441 0.23 4.42 35.94
N THR A 442 -1.08 4.15 35.99
CA THR A 442 -1.88 4.32 37.22
C THR A 442 -2.49 3.04 37.78
N ALA A 443 -2.59 1.98 36.96
CA ALA A 443 -3.34 0.74 37.25
C ALA A 443 -4.77 0.95 37.82
N THR A 444 -5.35 2.16 37.70
CA THR A 444 -6.64 2.50 38.32
C THR A 444 -7.78 2.04 37.42
N VAL A 445 -8.56 1.06 37.86
CA VAL A 445 -9.70 0.53 37.09
C VAL A 445 -10.72 1.63 36.82
N CYS A 446 -11.21 1.68 35.59
CA CYS A 446 -12.19 2.65 35.13
C CYS A 446 -13.24 1.96 34.26
N SER A 447 -14.43 2.56 34.18
CA SER A 447 -15.51 2.13 33.28
C SER A 447 -16.09 3.30 32.46
N ALA A 448 -15.51 4.50 32.61
CA ALA A 448 -15.87 5.74 31.93
C ALA A 448 -14.65 6.67 31.83
N VAL A 449 -14.62 7.63 30.88
CA VAL A 449 -13.55 8.66 30.80
C VAL A 449 -13.44 9.43 32.12
N GLN A 450 -14.58 9.75 32.73
CA GLN A 450 -14.66 10.23 34.10
C GLN A 450 -14.74 8.99 35.01
N PRO A 451 -13.69 8.65 35.76
CA PRO A 451 -12.98 9.59 36.63
C PRO A 451 -11.46 9.68 36.40
N CYS A 452 -10.95 9.42 35.20
CA CYS A 452 -9.50 9.51 34.97
C CYS A 452 -9.03 10.97 35.15
N ALA A 453 -8.39 11.24 36.28
CA ALA A 453 -7.89 12.56 36.63
C ALA A 453 -6.68 12.95 35.75
N ASN A 454 -6.35 14.24 35.71
CA ASN A 454 -5.11 14.76 35.11
C ASN A 454 -4.93 14.49 33.61
N GLY A 455 -6.02 14.48 32.83
CA GLY A 455 -5.94 14.30 31.37
C GLY A 455 -5.68 12.87 30.90
N LEU A 456 -5.76 11.89 31.81
CA LEU A 456 -5.68 10.47 31.49
C LEU A 456 -6.97 9.96 30.86
N TYR A 457 -6.86 8.87 30.12
CA TYR A 457 -7.98 8.24 29.44
C TYR A 457 -8.25 6.87 30.02
N CYS A 458 -9.53 6.49 30.04
CA CYS A 458 -9.92 5.11 30.32
C CYS A 458 -9.70 4.26 29.07
N GLY A 459 -8.94 3.18 29.21
CA GLY A 459 -8.63 2.24 28.12
C GLY A 459 -8.08 0.92 28.62
N MET A 460 -7.83 -0.03 27.71
CA MET A 460 -7.24 -1.33 28.03
C MET A 460 -5.73 -1.29 27.89
N THR A 461 -5.01 -1.86 28.86
CA THR A 461 -3.56 -2.08 28.79
C THR A 461 -3.25 -3.41 28.12
N ARG A 462 -2.00 -3.60 27.70
CA ARG A 462 -1.53 -4.90 27.16
C ARG A 462 -1.69 -6.04 28.17
N ALA A 463 -1.48 -5.79 29.47
CA ALA A 463 -1.67 -6.79 30.51
C ALA A 463 -3.15 -7.23 30.64
N ASN A 464 -4.09 -6.34 30.35
CA ASN A 464 -5.51 -6.58 30.57
C ASN A 464 -6.25 -7.17 29.38
N GLU A 465 -5.60 -7.26 28.22
CA GLU A 465 -6.10 -7.99 27.05
C GLU A 465 -6.39 -9.46 27.37
N GLY A 466 -5.49 -10.10 28.14
CA GLY A 466 -5.68 -11.47 28.66
C GLY A 466 -6.66 -11.58 29.83
N ALA A 467 -7.00 -10.48 30.50
CA ALA A 467 -7.79 -10.44 31.74
C ALA A 467 -9.26 -10.01 31.51
N ALA A 468 -9.89 -10.51 30.44
CA ALA A 468 -11.27 -10.21 30.05
C ALA A 468 -11.55 -8.72 29.76
N GLY A 469 -10.53 -7.94 29.41
CA GLY A 469 -10.70 -6.57 28.92
C GLY A 469 -10.97 -5.52 30.00
N GLN A 470 -10.42 -5.70 31.20
CA GLN A 470 -10.49 -4.68 32.25
C GLN A 470 -9.81 -3.38 31.78
N THR A 471 -10.53 -2.27 31.87
CA THR A 471 -10.01 -0.95 31.50
C THR A 471 -9.44 -0.22 32.72
N THR A 472 -8.35 0.51 32.53
CA THR A 472 -7.69 1.36 33.52
C THR A 472 -7.45 2.77 32.99
N CYS A 473 -7.21 3.72 33.88
CA CYS A 473 -6.74 5.05 33.51
C CYS A 473 -5.26 4.99 33.11
N GLY A 474 -4.90 5.62 32.00
CA GLY A 474 -3.51 5.75 31.56
C GLY A 474 -3.36 6.79 30.46
N ASN A 475 -2.11 7.03 30.06
CA ASN A 475 -1.85 7.88 28.89
C ASN A 475 -2.29 7.13 27.63
N PRO A 476 -2.96 7.80 26.67
CA PRO A 476 -3.37 7.17 25.44
C PRO A 476 -2.15 6.78 24.60
N LEU A 477 -2.16 5.56 24.10
CA LEU A 477 -1.10 4.99 23.24
C LEU A 477 -1.58 4.70 21.82
N GLY A 478 -2.90 4.70 21.61
CA GLY A 478 -3.55 4.40 20.34
C GLY A 478 -4.79 3.53 20.56
N TYR A 479 -5.00 2.56 19.68
CA TYR A 479 -6.19 1.71 19.70
C TYR A 479 -5.90 0.24 19.40
N TRP A 480 -6.57 -0.63 20.14
CA TRP A 480 -6.69 -2.05 19.83
C TRP A 480 -7.67 -2.23 18.66
N THR A 481 -7.36 -3.18 17.79
CA THR A 481 -8.38 -3.75 16.89
C THR A 481 -8.98 -4.98 17.51
N PHE A 482 -10.23 -5.27 17.15
CA PHE A 482 -10.86 -6.52 17.60
C PHE A 482 -10.17 -7.76 17.01
N ASN A 483 -9.57 -7.63 15.84
CA ASN A 483 -8.66 -8.62 15.26
C ASN A 483 -7.52 -8.98 16.22
N GLN A 484 -6.80 -7.96 16.71
CA GLN A 484 -5.67 -8.19 17.62
C GLN A 484 -6.14 -8.81 18.94
N ILE A 485 -7.20 -8.26 19.54
CA ILE A 485 -7.77 -8.79 20.78
C ILE A 485 -8.14 -10.27 20.67
N CYS A 486 -8.81 -10.66 19.57
CA CYS A 486 -9.16 -12.07 19.34
C CYS A 486 -7.95 -12.94 19.02
N THR A 487 -6.86 -12.37 18.51
CA THR A 487 -5.58 -13.07 18.30
C THR A 487 -5.02 -13.49 19.64
N ASP A 488 -4.89 -12.54 20.56
CA ASP A 488 -4.18 -12.70 21.82
C ASP A 488 -5.06 -13.35 22.90
N ASN A 489 -6.38 -13.10 22.87
CA ASN A 489 -7.34 -13.69 23.78
C ASN A 489 -8.60 -14.20 23.04
N ASN A 490 -8.61 -15.48 22.69
CA ASN A 490 -9.74 -16.10 22.01
C ASN A 490 -11.03 -16.12 22.85
N ALA A 491 -10.95 -15.98 24.18
CA ALA A 491 -12.10 -15.98 25.07
C ALA A 491 -12.69 -14.58 25.33
N PHE A 492 -12.13 -13.54 24.72
CA PHE A 492 -12.57 -12.16 24.95
C PHE A 492 -14.05 -11.96 24.56
N THR A 493 -14.74 -11.17 25.38
CA THR A 493 -16.13 -10.73 25.16
C THR A 493 -16.18 -9.20 25.17
N PHE A 494 -16.56 -8.61 24.04
CA PHE A 494 -16.88 -7.19 23.95
C PHE A 494 -18.23 -6.93 24.59
N LYS A 495 -18.31 -5.99 25.53
CA LYS A 495 -19.52 -5.71 26.30
C LYS A 495 -20.01 -4.29 26.06
N ASN A 496 -21.31 -4.05 26.19
CA ASN A 496 -21.88 -2.70 26.24
C ASN A 496 -21.83 -2.15 27.68
N ALA A 497 -22.35 -0.93 27.88
CA ALA A 497 -22.32 -0.19 29.14
C ALA A 497 -23.22 -0.82 30.20
N ASN A 498 -24.20 -1.60 29.77
CA ASN A 498 -25.07 -2.38 30.63
C ASN A 498 -24.41 -3.70 31.06
N GLY A 499 -23.24 -4.03 30.50
CA GLY A 499 -22.51 -5.26 30.74
C GLY A 499 -22.94 -6.42 29.85
N ASP A 500 -23.82 -6.21 28.87
CA ASP A 500 -24.26 -7.24 27.94
C ASP A 500 -23.16 -7.53 26.91
N THR A 501 -22.95 -8.81 26.58
CA THR A 501 -22.03 -9.20 25.52
C THR A 501 -22.59 -8.79 24.15
N ILE A 502 -21.86 -7.93 23.44
CA ILE A 502 -22.15 -7.53 22.06
C ILE A 502 -21.50 -8.51 21.07
N ALA A 503 -20.26 -8.90 21.34
CA ALA A 503 -19.50 -9.82 20.50
C ALA A 503 -18.54 -10.66 21.35
N SER A 504 -18.26 -11.89 20.95
CA SER A 504 -17.22 -12.71 21.59
C SER A 504 -16.41 -13.45 20.54
N CYS A 505 -15.09 -13.46 20.72
CA CYS A 505 -14.15 -14.08 19.79
C CYS A 505 -14.45 -15.57 19.57
N ASN A 506 -14.84 -16.31 20.63
CA ASN A 506 -15.16 -17.75 20.57
C ASN A 506 -16.61 -18.05 20.17
N SER A 507 -17.47 -17.05 19.96
CA SER A 507 -18.85 -17.32 19.54
C SER A 507 -18.86 -18.09 18.22
N SER A 508 -19.49 -19.27 18.23
CA SER A 508 -19.61 -20.10 17.05
C SER A 508 -20.45 -19.41 15.97
N TYR A 509 -19.93 -19.45 14.76
CA TYR A 509 -20.59 -19.02 13.55
C TYR A 509 -20.53 -20.14 12.50
N ASN A 510 -21.59 -20.96 12.41
CA ASN A 510 -21.60 -22.15 11.55
C ASN A 510 -20.37 -23.05 11.85
N THR A 511 -19.49 -23.26 10.88
CA THR A 511 -18.22 -24.00 11.03
C THR A 511 -17.05 -23.13 11.50
N ASN A 512 -17.25 -21.82 11.66
CA ASN A 512 -16.26 -20.83 12.10
C ASN A 512 -16.52 -20.34 13.52
N THR A 513 -15.60 -19.52 14.01
CA THR A 513 -15.77 -18.62 15.15
C THR A 513 -15.78 -17.16 14.70
N TYR A 514 -16.19 -16.24 15.57
CA TYR A 514 -16.09 -14.82 15.29
C TYR A 514 -14.61 -14.37 15.14
N LYS A 515 -13.70 -15.01 15.87
CA LYS A 515 -12.25 -14.89 15.70
C LYS A 515 -11.83 -15.26 14.27
N ASP A 516 -12.34 -16.37 13.74
CA ASP A 516 -12.03 -16.80 12.36
C ASP A 516 -12.51 -15.76 11.34
N LEU A 517 -13.66 -15.12 11.57
CA LEU A 517 -14.11 -14.01 10.71
C LEU A 517 -13.16 -12.82 10.78
N GLN A 518 -12.81 -12.36 11.99
CA GLN A 518 -11.93 -11.19 12.18
C GLN A 518 -10.54 -11.42 11.57
N LEU A 519 -10.00 -12.62 11.75
CA LEU A 519 -8.66 -12.99 11.26
C LEU A 519 -8.64 -13.51 9.83
N CYS A 520 -9.81 -13.63 9.18
CA CYS A 520 -9.94 -14.38 7.93
C CYS A 520 -9.32 -15.77 8.01
N ALA A 521 -9.49 -16.51 9.11
CA ALA A 521 -8.81 -17.77 9.37
C ALA A 521 -9.75 -18.99 9.31
N GLY A 522 -9.18 -20.19 9.42
CA GLY A 522 -9.95 -21.44 9.42
C GLY A 522 -10.81 -21.58 8.16
N PRO A 523 -12.05 -22.07 8.26
CA PRO A 523 -12.97 -22.10 7.12
C PRO A 523 -13.35 -20.72 6.56
N ALA A 524 -13.07 -19.60 7.26
CA ALA A 524 -13.22 -18.23 6.74
C ALA A 524 -12.01 -17.75 5.92
N ALA A 525 -10.95 -18.55 5.73
CA ALA A 525 -9.74 -18.20 4.97
C ALA A 525 -9.92 -18.12 3.44
N VAL A 526 -11.14 -17.84 3.01
CA VAL A 526 -11.53 -17.69 1.62
C VAL A 526 -12.12 -16.30 1.43
N SER A 527 -11.75 -15.67 0.31
CA SER A 527 -12.28 -14.39 -0.11
C SER A 527 -13.79 -14.41 -0.31
N CYS A 528 -14.54 -13.51 0.31
CA CYS A 528 -15.93 -13.28 -0.08
C CYS A 528 -16.07 -12.57 -1.43
N PHE A 529 -14.99 -12.05 -2.04
CA PHE A 529 -15.03 -11.53 -3.40
C PHE A 529 -15.00 -12.64 -4.47
N ASN A 530 -14.51 -13.84 -4.13
CA ASN A 530 -14.35 -14.96 -5.06
C ASN A 530 -15.44 -16.04 -4.91
N VAL A 531 -16.51 -15.77 -4.16
CA VAL A 531 -17.63 -16.69 -4.01
C VAL A 531 -18.78 -16.34 -4.95
N ASN A 532 -19.63 -17.32 -5.23
CA ASN A 532 -20.77 -17.20 -6.15
C ASN A 532 -22.13 -17.21 -5.43
N LYS A 533 -22.15 -17.22 -4.10
CA LYS A 533 -23.37 -17.30 -3.30
C LYS A 533 -23.22 -16.53 -1.99
N LYS A 534 -24.27 -15.79 -1.64
CA LYS A 534 -24.41 -15.10 -0.36
C LYS A 534 -24.31 -16.09 0.81
N ASP A 535 -23.69 -15.65 1.91
CA ASP A 535 -23.50 -16.43 3.14
C ASP A 535 -22.66 -17.69 2.97
N ASN A 536 -21.83 -17.76 1.92
CA ASN A 536 -20.72 -18.68 1.92
C ASN A 536 -19.79 -18.37 3.09
N THR A 537 -19.16 -19.42 3.61
CA THR A 537 -18.17 -19.31 4.67
C THR A 537 -16.91 -18.65 4.11
N CYS A 538 -16.80 -17.33 4.30
CA CYS A 538 -15.73 -16.48 3.77
C CYS A 538 -15.60 -15.20 4.62
N CYS A 539 -14.53 -14.44 4.42
CA CYS A 539 -14.29 -13.15 5.07
C CYS A 539 -14.20 -11.98 4.06
N GLY A 540 -14.31 -10.74 4.52
CA GLY A 540 -14.16 -9.55 3.67
C GLY A 540 -15.39 -9.27 2.79
N CYS A 541 -15.15 -8.77 1.57
CA CYS A 541 -16.18 -8.32 0.61
C CYS A 541 -16.96 -7.11 1.13
N VAL A 542 -16.33 -5.93 1.03
CA VAL A 542 -16.91 -4.65 1.43
C VAL A 542 -16.80 -3.65 0.29
N ASN A 543 -17.93 -3.04 -0.07
CA ASN A 543 -17.95 -1.88 -0.96
C ASN A 543 -17.89 -0.61 -0.10
N TRP A 544 -16.68 -0.19 0.27
CA TRP A 544 -16.45 0.93 1.22
C TRP A 544 -17.15 2.24 0.82
N ASN A 545 -17.26 2.51 -0.48
CA ASN A 545 -18.00 3.63 -1.03
C ASN A 545 -19.48 3.65 -0.63
N THR A 546 -20.10 2.49 -0.43
CA THR A 546 -21.50 2.40 0.04
C THR A 546 -21.67 2.79 1.51
N LEU A 547 -20.57 2.84 2.26
CA LEU A 547 -20.50 3.29 3.65
C LEU A 547 -20.05 4.76 3.77
N GLY A 548 -19.93 5.47 2.65
CA GLY A 548 -19.51 6.88 2.63
C GLY A 548 -18.00 7.10 2.69
N ILE A 549 -17.19 6.03 2.69
CA ILE A 549 -15.73 6.13 2.65
C ILE A 549 -15.29 6.37 1.20
N ILE A 550 -14.47 7.40 1.00
CA ILE A 550 -13.98 7.76 -0.33
C ILE A 550 -12.88 6.78 -0.74
N VAL A 551 -13.22 5.87 -1.65
CA VAL A 551 -12.32 4.94 -2.33
C VAL A 551 -12.70 4.86 -3.82
N PRO A 552 -11.84 4.34 -4.71
CA PRO A 552 -12.21 4.11 -6.10
C PRO A 552 -13.45 3.21 -6.23
N THR A 553 -14.29 3.53 -7.20
CA THR A 553 -15.56 2.84 -7.46
C THR A 553 -15.53 2.00 -8.74
N SER A 554 -14.49 2.17 -9.57
CA SER A 554 -14.32 1.37 -10.78
C SER A 554 -14.03 -0.10 -10.42
N PRO A 555 -14.79 -1.07 -10.95
CA PRO A 555 -14.48 -2.50 -10.83
C PRO A 555 -13.11 -2.90 -11.39
N GLU A 556 -12.54 -2.09 -12.28
CA GLU A 556 -11.21 -2.31 -12.86
C GLU A 556 -10.07 -1.95 -11.89
N ILE A 557 -10.36 -1.16 -10.85
CA ILE A 557 -9.40 -0.71 -9.84
C ILE A 557 -9.62 -1.44 -8.53
N VAL A 558 -10.88 -1.51 -8.09
CA VAL A 558 -11.30 -2.17 -6.86
C VAL A 558 -12.39 -3.17 -7.21
N GLN A 559 -12.11 -4.45 -6.97
CA GLN A 559 -13.10 -5.52 -7.13
C GLN A 559 -14.34 -5.20 -6.30
N GLN A 560 -15.52 -5.27 -6.91
CA GLN A 560 -16.78 -4.97 -6.23
C GLN A 560 -17.37 -6.23 -5.59
N CYS A 561 -17.79 -6.09 -4.34
CA CYS A 561 -18.43 -7.14 -3.57
C CYS A 561 -19.82 -7.47 -4.13
N SER A 562 -20.02 -8.73 -4.51
CA SER A 562 -21.30 -9.23 -5.04
C SER A 562 -22.05 -10.13 -4.06
N TYR A 563 -21.35 -10.87 -3.20
CA TYR A 563 -21.92 -11.90 -2.35
C TYR A 563 -21.40 -11.81 -0.90
N PRO A 564 -21.78 -10.76 -0.16
CA PRO A 564 -21.30 -10.56 1.20
C PRO A 564 -21.78 -11.68 2.12
N ASN A 565 -20.95 -12.03 3.09
CA ASN A 565 -21.33 -12.85 4.22
C ASN A 565 -22.13 -12.00 5.23
N SER A 566 -23.37 -12.39 5.56
CA SER A 566 -24.21 -11.66 6.53
C SER A 566 -23.60 -11.56 7.92
N TYR A 567 -22.65 -12.44 8.27
CA TYR A 567 -21.97 -12.43 9.55
C TYR A 567 -20.72 -11.54 9.53
N TRP A 568 -20.22 -11.23 8.33
CA TRP A 568 -19.27 -10.15 8.13
C TRP A 568 -19.95 -8.79 8.24
N VAL A 569 -21.02 -8.55 7.48
CA VAL A 569 -21.71 -7.23 7.47
C VAL A 569 -22.54 -6.97 8.73
N GLY A 570 -23.11 -8.01 9.34
CA GLY A 570 -24.01 -7.92 10.48
C GLY A 570 -25.35 -8.58 10.23
N SER A 571 -25.91 -9.21 11.27
CA SER A 571 -27.11 -10.03 11.15
C SER A 571 -28.06 -9.86 12.33
N THR A 572 -29.31 -9.51 12.02
CA THR A 572 -30.40 -9.49 13.01
C THR A 572 -30.68 -10.87 13.60
N ARG A 573 -30.31 -11.96 12.89
CA ARG A 573 -30.42 -13.34 13.38
C ARG A 573 -29.56 -13.61 14.63
N LEU A 574 -28.42 -12.93 14.75
CA LEU A 574 -27.49 -13.13 15.87
C LEU A 574 -27.60 -12.09 16.97
N ASN A 575 -28.39 -11.04 16.78
CA ASN A 575 -28.43 -9.90 17.70
C ASN A 575 -27.02 -9.33 18.03
N ALA A 576 -26.09 -9.41 17.07
CA ALA A 576 -24.70 -9.00 17.21
C ALA A 576 -24.23 -8.24 15.94
N PRO A 577 -23.42 -7.18 16.09
CA PRO A 577 -22.78 -6.54 14.96
C PRO A 577 -21.80 -7.54 14.31
N GLY A 578 -21.83 -7.63 12.98
CA GLY A 578 -20.86 -8.45 12.23
C GLY A 578 -19.43 -7.94 12.41
N ALA A 579 -18.46 -8.58 11.77
CA ALA A 579 -17.06 -8.15 11.86
C ALA A 579 -16.83 -6.70 11.37
N LEU A 580 -17.51 -6.31 10.29
CA LEU A 580 -17.37 -5.01 9.62
C LEU A 580 -17.59 -3.79 10.54
N PRO A 581 -18.64 -3.74 11.39
CA PRO A 581 -18.80 -2.71 12.42
C PRO A 581 -17.59 -2.40 13.30
N PHE A 582 -16.72 -3.39 13.58
CA PHE A 582 -15.51 -3.21 14.37
C PHE A 582 -14.29 -2.76 13.54
N ILE A 583 -14.44 -2.68 12.22
CA ILE A 583 -13.38 -2.34 11.26
C ILE A 583 -13.65 -0.99 10.61
N GLN A 584 -14.92 -0.65 10.35
CA GLN A 584 -15.32 0.53 9.56
C GLN A 584 -14.68 1.84 10.04
N TRP A 585 -14.64 2.09 11.36
CA TRP A 585 -14.05 3.31 11.92
C TRP A 585 -12.54 3.43 11.67
N LEU A 586 -11.81 2.31 11.61
CA LEU A 586 -10.40 2.30 11.23
C LEU A 586 -10.24 2.78 9.79
N LYS A 587 -11.14 2.33 8.92
CA LYS A 587 -11.13 2.67 7.49
C LYS A 587 -11.59 4.10 7.23
N GLU A 588 -12.54 4.61 8.02
CA GLU A 588 -12.94 6.01 7.98
C GLU A 588 -11.77 6.93 8.36
N ALA A 589 -10.99 6.55 9.37
CA ALA A 589 -9.83 7.33 9.83
C ALA A 589 -8.62 7.26 8.88
N CYS A 590 -8.41 6.11 8.24
CA CYS A 590 -7.40 5.94 7.19
C CYS A 590 -7.95 5.14 5.98
N PRO A 591 -8.57 5.82 4.99
CA PRO A 591 -9.13 5.17 3.81
C PRO A 591 -8.10 4.44 2.95
N GLY A 592 -6.83 4.84 3.03
CA GLY A 592 -5.72 4.20 2.33
C GLY A 592 -5.06 3.04 3.07
N CYS A 593 -5.42 2.77 4.33
CA CYS A 593 -4.78 1.74 5.16
C CYS A 593 -5.51 0.40 5.13
N TYR A 594 -4.76 -0.67 5.34
CA TYR A 594 -5.24 -2.03 5.53
C TYR A 594 -5.84 -2.20 6.92
N THR A 595 -7.12 -2.58 6.99
CA THR A 595 -7.90 -2.57 8.24
C THR A 595 -8.37 -3.95 8.71
N TYR A 596 -8.34 -4.94 7.83
CA TYR A 596 -8.64 -6.34 8.13
C TYR A 596 -7.83 -7.25 7.19
N PRO A 597 -7.45 -8.46 7.60
CA PRO A 597 -6.62 -9.36 6.80
C PRO A 597 -7.18 -9.67 5.41
N TYR A 598 -6.29 -10.08 4.51
CA TYR A 598 -6.60 -10.81 3.27
C TYR A 598 -7.24 -10.01 2.12
N ASP A 599 -8.35 -9.29 2.38
CA ASP A 599 -9.27 -8.86 1.33
C ASP A 599 -9.58 -7.36 1.28
N ASP A 600 -8.81 -6.51 1.96
CA ASP A 600 -8.98 -5.07 1.82
C ASP A 600 -8.37 -4.57 0.50
N LYS A 601 -9.11 -4.72 -0.60
CA LYS A 601 -8.68 -4.34 -1.96
C LYS A 601 -8.46 -2.83 -2.14
N THR A 602 -8.76 -2.04 -1.11
CA THR A 602 -8.64 -0.59 -1.12
C THR A 602 -7.42 -0.07 -0.35
N SER A 603 -6.41 -0.92 -0.17
CA SER A 603 -5.32 -0.67 0.78
C SER A 603 -3.94 -1.14 0.33
N THR A 604 -3.84 -1.76 -0.85
CA THR A 604 -2.56 -2.25 -1.37
C THR A 604 -2.12 -1.38 -2.52
N TYR A 605 -0.89 -0.88 -2.43
CA TYR A 605 -0.29 -0.06 -3.47
C TYR A 605 0.71 -0.90 -4.25
N GLY A 606 0.76 -0.64 -5.55
CA GLY A 606 1.71 -1.24 -6.48
C GLY A 606 2.50 -0.16 -7.18
N CYS A 607 3.83 -0.27 -7.28
CA CYS A 607 4.61 0.64 -8.12
C CYS A 607 5.27 -0.13 -9.28
N PRO A 608 4.73 -0.02 -10.53
CA PRO A 608 5.13 -0.87 -11.63
C PRO A 608 6.49 -0.49 -12.22
N GLY A 609 7.24 -1.52 -12.61
CA GLY A 609 8.04 -1.54 -13.83
C GLY A 609 7.42 -2.56 -14.79
N ASN A 610 7.31 -2.28 -16.09
CA ASN A 610 6.99 -3.32 -17.07
C ASN A 610 8.17 -4.33 -17.12
N ASN A 611 7.91 -5.63 -17.24
CA ASN A 611 8.89 -6.69 -16.91
C ASN A 611 9.38 -6.68 -15.44
N GLY A 612 8.67 -5.97 -14.58
CA GLY A 612 8.70 -6.14 -13.13
C GLY A 612 9.90 -5.58 -12.38
N GLN A 613 10.73 -4.71 -12.93
CA GLN A 613 11.83 -4.14 -12.12
C GLN A 613 11.60 -2.65 -11.89
N SER A 614 11.38 -2.28 -10.64
CA SER A 614 11.39 -0.90 -10.14
C SER A 614 12.63 -0.70 -9.25
N ALA A 615 13.26 0.47 -9.30
CA ALA A 615 14.24 0.91 -8.30
C ALA A 615 13.83 2.27 -7.72
N VAL A 616 12.54 2.35 -7.39
CA VAL A 616 11.96 3.52 -6.76
C VAL A 616 12.39 3.55 -5.29
N ASN A 617 12.80 4.73 -4.84
CA ASN A 617 13.03 5.01 -3.42
C ASN A 617 11.71 5.37 -2.76
N TYR A 618 11.62 5.12 -1.46
CA TYR A 618 10.41 5.33 -0.69
C TYR A 618 10.65 6.26 0.51
N THR A 619 9.57 6.88 0.96
CA THR A 619 9.53 7.74 2.13
C THR A 619 8.43 7.27 3.06
N ILE A 620 8.73 7.22 4.36
CA ILE A 620 7.78 7.02 5.45
C ILE A 620 7.84 8.24 6.35
N ASP A 621 6.75 8.98 6.47
CA ASP A 621 6.65 10.08 7.42
C ASP A 621 5.88 9.64 8.66
N PHE A 622 6.53 9.67 9.82
CA PHE A 622 5.84 9.52 11.11
C PHE A 622 5.19 10.85 11.51
N CYS A 623 3.93 10.80 11.92
CA CYS A 623 3.11 11.96 12.26
C CYS A 623 3.04 13.00 11.12
N PRO A 624 2.66 12.64 9.88
CA PRO A 624 2.66 13.55 8.73
C PRO A 624 1.91 14.86 9.06
N GLU A 625 2.49 16.01 8.72
CA GLU A 625 2.04 17.36 9.11
C GLU A 625 1.81 17.56 10.63
N ASN A 626 2.54 16.81 11.48
CA ASN A 626 2.45 16.82 12.94
C ASN A 626 1.12 16.28 13.48
N MET A 627 0.46 15.39 12.75
CA MET A 627 -0.71 14.67 13.26
C MET A 627 -0.30 13.72 14.39
N GLU A 628 -1.05 13.76 15.50
CA GLU A 628 -0.91 12.83 16.64
C GLU A 628 -2.21 12.02 16.74
N ALA A 629 -2.11 10.70 16.94
CA ALA A 629 -3.25 9.75 16.96
C ALA A 629 -3.99 9.67 18.31
#